data_AF-A0A511XJ82-F1
#
_entry.id   AF-A0A511XJ82-F1
#
_cell.length_a   1.000
_cell.length_b   1.000
_cell.length_c   1.000
_cell.angle_alpha   90.00
_cell.angle_beta   90.00
_cell.angle_gamma   90.00
#
_symmetry.space_group_name_H-M   'P 1'
#
loop_
_entity.id
_entity.type
_entity.pdbx_description
1 polymer ?
#
loop_
_entity_poly.entity_id
_entity_poly.type
_entity_poly.pdbx_seq_one_letter_code
_entity_poly.pdbx_strand_id
1 'polypeptide(L)'
;MKTFPVGTSLVVLCAVFNVFLCFVSTRGWVFTSSSVVAAAEMLILIAGFLVIRKTISRRIMIFSTLSVMYMIGAKMINPELSFKLIHDAAIAYIFYQIGVISGMRQARQAIWIIMILTLTLAVFEIFNPAVFGQILNIWQYYVQKGGISTTAINYSQTTFFASGDRGGVGRTFFPSLLGPHRVSSIFLEPVSLGNYATFVFGWCLATCRNRPGQRQILLFILCFVCIVLTDSRFASACCALMALIRISPLRSSSFTVLLMPVIATVLLTVAGSLHEIPGWLPAIKSDDFSGRLLFSGQLLNYWNLSQWMAFAPSPVYTADTGYAYILSNLGLPFSLVCLVMFAFSKNNNQTAAMMKTCIAVYFATSLCIGASIFSIKTAALLWMLYGATQTIGSPGAGGKAAARKAGEDRTLQGGFSSR
;
A
#
# COMPACT_ATOMS: atom_id res chain seq x y z
N MET A 1 -19.77 -17.10 19.04
CA MET A 1 -18.93 -17.65 17.97
C MET A 1 -17.55 -17.01 18.07
N LYS A 2 -16.51 -17.77 18.44
CA LYS A 2 -15.11 -17.32 18.26
C LYS A 2 -14.89 -17.24 16.76
N THR A 3 -14.94 -16.04 16.18
CA THR A 3 -14.58 -15.86 14.78
C THR A 3 -13.11 -16.22 14.67
N PHE A 4 -12.79 -17.23 13.85
CA PHE A 4 -11.42 -17.46 13.42
C PHE A 4 -10.83 -16.11 12.96
N PRO A 5 -9.54 -15.81 13.22
CA PRO A 5 -8.92 -14.55 12.84
C PRO A 5 -8.64 -14.50 11.33
N VAL A 6 -9.66 -14.81 10.51
CA VAL A 6 -9.58 -14.94 9.04
C VAL A 6 -9.01 -13.66 8.41
N GLY A 7 -9.41 -12.48 8.91
CA GLY A 7 -8.90 -11.21 8.41
C GLY A 7 -7.40 -11.05 8.68
N THR A 8 -6.96 -11.36 9.90
CA THR A 8 -5.54 -11.36 10.25
C THR A 8 -4.75 -12.36 9.42
N SER A 9 -5.23 -13.60 9.28
CA SER A 9 -4.55 -14.65 8.51
C SER A 9 -4.38 -14.28 7.04
N LEU A 10 -5.42 -13.73 6.39
CA LEU A 10 -5.35 -13.30 4.99
C LEU A 10 -4.34 -12.17 4.79
N VAL A 11 -4.31 -11.18 5.69
CA VAL A 11 -3.35 -10.07 5.56
C VAL A 11 -1.92 -10.50 5.83
N VAL A 12 -1.70 -11.40 6.79
CA VAL A 12 -0.37 -12.01 7.03
C VAL A 12 0.07 -12.83 5.82
N LEU A 13 -0.85 -13.58 5.20
CA LEU A 13 -0.58 -14.32 3.97
C LEU A 13 -0.16 -13.38 2.83
N CYS A 14 -0.87 -12.26 2.64
CA CYS A 14 -0.50 -11.22 1.66
C CYS A 14 0.91 -10.64 1.89
N ALA A 15 1.34 -10.51 3.14
CA ALA A 15 2.67 -10.00 3.44
C ALA A 15 3.76 -11.06 3.13
N VAL A 16 3.52 -12.33 3.49
CA VAL A 16 4.56 -13.37 3.51
C VAL A 16 4.67 -14.15 2.19
N PHE A 17 3.61 -14.26 1.39
CA PHE A 17 3.62 -15.16 0.22
C PHE A 17 4.75 -14.87 -0.77
N ASN A 18 5.14 -13.61 -0.95
CA ASN A 18 6.23 -13.24 -1.86
C ASN A 18 7.59 -13.77 -1.35
N VAL A 19 7.86 -13.72 -0.05
CA VAL A 19 9.08 -14.28 0.55
C VAL A 19 9.08 -15.79 0.42
N PHE A 20 7.93 -16.41 0.64
CA PHE A 20 7.79 -17.84 0.48
C PHE A 20 8.06 -18.27 -0.98
N LEU A 21 7.49 -17.56 -1.96
CA LEU A 21 7.78 -17.81 -3.38
C LEU A 21 9.25 -17.56 -3.72
N CYS A 22 9.87 -16.52 -3.15
CA CYS A 22 11.30 -16.25 -3.31
C CYS A 22 12.16 -17.39 -2.75
N PHE A 23 11.81 -17.93 -1.58
CA PHE A 23 12.49 -19.09 -1.00
C PHE A 23 12.37 -20.33 -1.89
N VAL A 24 11.15 -20.66 -2.33
CA VAL A 24 10.87 -21.80 -3.21
C VAL A 24 11.62 -21.67 -4.56
N SER A 25 11.66 -20.45 -5.11
CA SER A 25 12.42 -20.12 -6.33
C SER A 25 13.92 -20.30 -6.14
N THR A 26 14.46 -19.82 -5.02
CA THR A 26 15.89 -19.93 -4.68
C THR A 26 16.33 -21.38 -4.55
N ARG A 27 15.45 -22.26 -4.04
CA ARG A 27 15.70 -23.71 -3.96
C ARG A 27 15.56 -24.45 -5.29
N GLY A 28 15.15 -23.77 -6.36
CA GLY A 28 14.94 -24.37 -7.68
C GLY A 28 13.70 -25.26 -7.75
N TRP A 29 12.80 -25.21 -6.78
CA TRP A 29 11.59 -26.05 -6.77
C TRP A 29 10.53 -25.57 -7.76
N VAL A 30 10.41 -24.25 -7.96
CA VAL A 30 9.46 -23.64 -8.90
C VAL A 30 10.10 -22.45 -9.60
N PHE A 31 10.03 -22.42 -10.93
CA PHE A 31 10.35 -21.23 -11.70
C PHE A 31 9.27 -20.17 -11.48
N THR A 32 9.65 -19.07 -10.82
CA THR A 32 8.67 -18.04 -10.47
C THR A 32 8.53 -17.05 -11.62
N SER A 33 7.63 -17.36 -12.55
CA SER A 33 7.20 -16.42 -13.58
C SER A 33 6.19 -15.41 -13.03
N SER A 34 6.02 -14.29 -13.72
CA SER A 34 4.96 -13.31 -13.42
C SER A 34 3.57 -13.95 -13.27
N SER A 35 3.28 -15.00 -14.05
CA SER A 35 1.99 -15.71 -14.01
C SER A 35 1.78 -16.49 -12.70
N VAL A 36 2.83 -17.10 -12.13
CA VAL A 36 2.74 -17.83 -10.85
C VAL A 36 2.44 -16.85 -9.71
N VAL A 37 3.12 -15.70 -9.70
CA VAL A 37 2.87 -14.65 -8.71
C VAL A 37 1.44 -14.12 -8.84
N ALA A 38 1.00 -13.81 -10.06
CA ALA A 38 -0.36 -13.34 -10.31
C ALA A 38 -1.42 -14.39 -9.91
N ALA A 39 -1.19 -15.67 -10.17
CA ALA A 39 -2.09 -16.74 -9.75
C ALA A 39 -2.19 -16.84 -8.22
N ALA A 40 -1.06 -16.76 -7.51
CA ALA A 40 -1.05 -16.74 -6.05
C ALA A 40 -1.81 -15.52 -5.48
N GLU A 41 -1.58 -14.33 -6.04
CA GLU A 41 -2.31 -13.11 -5.66
C GLU A 41 -3.82 -13.26 -5.90
N MET A 42 -4.22 -13.78 -7.06
CA MET A 42 -5.62 -14.02 -7.41
C MET A 42 -6.30 -15.04 -6.48
N LEU A 43 -5.61 -16.12 -6.09
CA LEU A 43 -6.15 -17.09 -5.12
C LEU A 43 -6.42 -16.44 -3.76
N ILE A 44 -5.52 -15.58 -3.28
CA ILE A 44 -5.70 -14.84 -2.03
C ILE A 44 -6.89 -13.88 -2.15
N LEU A 45 -7.04 -13.20 -3.30
CA LEU A 45 -8.16 -12.30 -3.55
C LEU A 45 -9.50 -13.04 -3.64
N ILE A 46 -9.54 -14.21 -4.28
CA ILE A 46 -10.74 -15.07 -4.30
C ILE A 46 -11.12 -15.47 -2.88
N ALA A 47 -10.16 -15.90 -2.06
CA ALA A 47 -10.40 -16.24 -0.66
C ALA A 47 -10.96 -15.03 0.12
N GLY A 48 -10.40 -13.83 -0.06
CA GLY A 48 -10.90 -12.60 0.54
C GLY A 48 -12.30 -12.22 0.06
N PHE A 49 -12.58 -12.38 -1.24
CA PHE A 49 -13.90 -12.14 -1.82
C PHE A 49 -14.97 -13.06 -1.24
N LEU A 50 -14.67 -14.36 -1.09
CA LEU A 50 -15.58 -15.34 -0.48
C LEU A 50 -15.97 -14.98 0.95
N VAL A 51 -15.07 -14.34 1.71
CA VAL A 51 -15.35 -13.83 3.07
C VAL A 51 -16.32 -12.66 3.03
N ILE A 52 -16.13 -11.71 2.11
CA ILE A 52 -16.93 -10.47 2.06
C ILE A 52 -18.22 -10.58 1.25
N ARG A 53 -18.44 -11.66 0.48
CA ARG A 53 -19.53 -11.81 -0.49
C ARG A 53 -20.92 -11.40 0.01
N LYS A 54 -21.23 -11.67 1.28
CA LYS A 54 -22.54 -11.35 1.90
C LYS A 54 -22.71 -9.88 2.28
N THR A 55 -21.65 -9.09 2.22
CA THR A 55 -21.62 -7.68 2.66
C THR A 55 -21.51 -6.70 1.49
N ILE A 56 -21.38 -7.19 0.26
CA ILE A 56 -21.21 -6.37 -0.92
C ILE A 56 -22.53 -5.66 -1.23
N SER A 57 -22.49 -4.32 -1.30
CA SER A 57 -23.65 -3.52 -1.65
C SER A 57 -23.88 -3.49 -3.17
N ARG A 58 -25.16 -3.37 -3.58
CA ARG A 58 -25.52 -3.22 -5.00
C ARG A 58 -24.81 -2.05 -5.70
N ARG A 59 -24.59 -0.94 -4.99
CA ARG A 59 -23.89 0.24 -5.53
C ARG A 59 -22.46 -0.08 -5.93
N ILE A 60 -21.78 -0.89 -5.14
CA ILE A 60 -20.39 -1.27 -5.39
C ILE A 60 -20.30 -2.28 -6.53
N MET A 61 -21.26 -3.21 -6.62
CA MET A 61 -21.34 -4.09 -7.79
C MET A 61 -21.51 -3.28 -9.07
N ILE A 62 -22.48 -2.36 -9.12
CA ILE A 62 -22.70 -1.49 -10.28
C ILE A 62 -21.43 -0.71 -10.62
N PHE A 63 -20.79 -0.06 -9.63
CA PHE A 63 -19.56 0.68 -9.84
C PHE A 63 -18.43 -0.21 -10.38
N SER A 64 -18.24 -1.40 -9.80
CA SER A 64 -17.21 -2.34 -10.26
C SER A 64 -17.47 -2.84 -11.68
N THR A 65 -18.72 -3.13 -12.04
CA THR A 65 -19.10 -3.51 -13.40
C THR A 65 -18.85 -2.37 -14.38
N LEU A 66 -19.26 -1.14 -14.05
CA LEU A 66 -18.99 0.04 -14.88
C LEU A 66 -17.49 0.29 -15.04
N SER A 67 -16.70 0.09 -13.98
CA SER A 67 -15.23 0.23 -14.01
C SER A 67 -14.59 -0.79 -14.95
N VAL A 68 -15.03 -2.05 -14.89
CA VAL A 68 -14.55 -3.11 -15.78
C VAL A 68 -14.95 -2.82 -17.23
N MET A 69 -16.21 -2.43 -17.47
CA MET A 69 -16.69 -2.06 -18.81
C MET A 69 -15.91 -0.88 -19.40
N TYR A 70 -15.66 0.16 -18.59
CA TYR A 70 -14.83 1.30 -18.98
C TYR A 70 -13.43 0.85 -19.40
N MET A 71 -12.77 0.01 -18.59
CA MET A 71 -11.42 -0.46 -18.88
C MET A 71 -11.35 -1.37 -20.11
N ILE A 72 -12.37 -2.20 -20.34
CA ILE A 72 -12.48 -3.00 -21.56
C ILE A 72 -12.58 -2.08 -22.77
N GLY A 73 -13.46 -1.07 -22.72
CA GLY A 73 -13.58 -0.07 -23.79
C GLY A 73 -12.29 0.70 -24.02
N ALA A 74 -11.63 1.15 -22.95
CA ALA A 74 -10.34 1.83 -23.04
C ALA A 74 -9.25 0.94 -23.66
N LYS A 75 -9.24 -0.36 -23.32
CA LYS A 75 -8.31 -1.33 -23.90
C LYS A 75 -8.55 -1.61 -25.39
N MET A 76 -9.79 -1.50 -25.86
CA MET A 76 -10.08 -1.59 -27.30
C MET A 76 -9.47 -0.43 -28.09
N ILE A 77 -9.32 0.74 -27.46
CA ILE A 77 -8.67 1.92 -28.06
C ILE A 77 -7.15 1.85 -27.89
N ASN A 78 -6.69 1.45 -26.69
CA ASN A 78 -5.29 1.32 -26.31
C ASN A 78 -4.97 -0.14 -25.92
N PRO A 79 -4.50 -0.98 -26.84
CA PRO A 79 -4.26 -2.41 -26.59
C PRO A 79 -3.23 -2.67 -25.49
N GLU A 80 -2.28 -1.75 -25.28
CA GLU A 80 -1.21 -1.85 -24.27
C GLU A 80 -1.71 -1.55 -22.85
N LEU A 81 -2.96 -1.10 -22.69
CA LEU A 81 -3.54 -0.77 -21.40
C LEU A 81 -3.65 -2.02 -20.50
N SER A 82 -3.16 -1.88 -19.27
CA SER A 82 -3.11 -2.98 -18.31
C SER A 82 -4.33 -2.99 -17.39
N PHE A 83 -4.90 -4.18 -17.12
CA PHE A 83 -6.00 -4.32 -16.16
C PHE A 83 -5.55 -4.34 -14.70
N LYS A 84 -4.27 -4.06 -14.44
CA LYS A 84 -3.67 -4.16 -13.12
C LYS A 84 -4.31 -3.22 -12.09
N LEU A 85 -4.75 -2.03 -12.51
CA LEU A 85 -5.45 -1.10 -11.59
C LEU A 85 -6.83 -1.59 -11.15
N ILE A 86 -7.53 -2.43 -11.92
CA ILE A 86 -8.77 -3.07 -11.45
C ILE A 86 -8.44 -4.05 -10.32
N HIS A 87 -7.38 -4.85 -10.51
CA HIS A 87 -6.88 -5.75 -9.49
C HIS A 87 -6.48 -4.98 -8.20
N ASP A 88 -5.76 -3.87 -8.35
CA ASP A 88 -5.31 -3.06 -7.22
C ASP A 88 -6.50 -2.38 -6.48
N ALA A 89 -7.53 -1.96 -7.23
CA ALA A 89 -8.78 -1.47 -6.65
C ALA A 89 -9.57 -2.57 -5.93
N ALA A 90 -9.53 -3.80 -6.44
CA ALA A 90 -10.15 -4.96 -5.79
C ALA A 90 -9.47 -5.29 -4.46
N ILE A 91 -8.13 -5.26 -4.39
CA ILE A 91 -7.38 -5.39 -3.13
C ILE A 91 -7.88 -4.35 -2.12
N ALA A 92 -7.96 -3.08 -2.55
CA ALA A 92 -8.38 -2.00 -1.68
C ALA A 92 -9.77 -2.23 -1.08
N TYR A 93 -10.74 -2.59 -1.92
CA TYR A 93 -12.10 -2.82 -1.46
C TYR A 93 -12.24 -4.08 -0.60
N ILE A 94 -11.66 -5.21 -1.01
CA ILE A 94 -11.76 -6.49 -0.30
C ILE A 94 -11.22 -6.34 1.12
N PHE A 95 -9.99 -5.83 1.26
CA PHE A 95 -9.36 -5.71 2.57
C PHE A 95 -9.98 -4.60 3.42
N TYR A 96 -10.48 -3.52 2.82
CA TYR A 96 -11.30 -2.55 3.54
C TYR A 96 -12.52 -3.21 4.19
N GLN A 97 -13.28 -4.00 3.43
CA GLN A 97 -14.48 -4.66 3.94
C GLN A 97 -14.15 -5.74 4.97
N ILE A 98 -13.06 -6.49 4.78
CA ILE A 98 -12.53 -7.42 5.80
C ILE A 98 -12.20 -6.66 7.09
N GLY A 99 -11.59 -5.48 7.00
CA GLY A 99 -11.31 -4.61 8.15
C GLY A 99 -12.57 -4.20 8.92
N VAL A 100 -13.63 -3.83 8.19
CA VAL A 100 -14.94 -3.47 8.78
C VAL A 100 -15.56 -4.67 9.51
N ILE A 101 -15.48 -5.88 8.95
CA ILE A 101 -16.05 -7.10 9.55
C ILE A 101 -15.22 -7.57 10.76
N SER A 102 -13.89 -7.52 10.64
CA SER A 102 -12.95 -8.09 11.62
C SER A 102 -12.71 -7.18 12.83
N GLY A 103 -12.89 -5.87 12.65
CA GLY A 103 -12.75 -4.85 13.67
C GLY A 103 -11.32 -4.60 14.15
N MET A 104 -11.18 -3.70 15.12
CA MET A 104 -9.89 -3.20 15.60
C MET A 104 -8.97 -4.24 16.24
N ARG A 105 -9.51 -5.29 16.85
CA ARG A 105 -8.70 -6.32 17.53
C ARG A 105 -7.85 -7.09 16.52
N GLN A 106 -8.46 -7.60 15.46
CA GLN A 106 -7.77 -8.36 14.42
C GLN A 106 -6.79 -7.47 13.63
N ALA A 107 -7.16 -6.21 13.39
CA ALA A 107 -6.29 -5.25 12.72
C ALA A 107 -5.01 -4.95 13.54
N ARG A 108 -5.15 -4.77 14.86
CA ARG A 108 -4.01 -4.61 15.76
C ARG A 108 -3.15 -5.89 15.83
N GLN A 109 -3.78 -7.07 15.86
CA GLN A 109 -3.05 -8.34 15.82
C GLN A 109 -2.25 -8.48 14.51
N ALA A 110 -2.83 -8.11 13.37
CA ALA A 110 -2.14 -8.14 12.08
C ALA A 110 -0.91 -7.24 12.05
N ILE A 111 -1.00 -6.00 12.59
CA ILE A 111 0.17 -5.11 12.73
C ILE A 111 1.27 -5.79 13.52
N TRP A 112 0.96 -6.32 14.71
CA TRP A 112 1.97 -6.91 15.58
C TRP A 112 2.63 -8.14 14.97
N ILE A 113 1.86 -9.03 14.35
CA ILE A 113 2.40 -10.22 13.69
C ILE A 113 3.34 -9.79 12.55
N ILE A 114 2.89 -8.90 11.66
CA ILE A 114 3.71 -8.46 10.54
C ILE A 114 4.95 -7.68 11.02
N MET A 115 4.82 -6.85 12.05
CA MET A 115 5.94 -6.10 12.64
C MET A 115 6.99 -7.03 13.23
N ILE A 116 6.57 -8.04 14.02
CA ILE A 116 7.49 -9.03 14.61
C ILE A 116 8.20 -9.82 13.51
N LEU A 117 7.45 -10.34 12.53
CA LEU A 117 8.04 -11.07 11.42
C LEU A 117 9.04 -10.19 10.66
N THR A 118 8.68 -8.93 10.40
CA THR A 118 9.50 -7.96 9.67
C THR A 118 10.80 -7.66 10.41
N LEU A 119 10.73 -7.39 11.72
CA LEU A 119 11.92 -7.11 12.52
C LEU A 119 12.80 -8.36 12.67
N THR A 120 12.21 -9.54 12.80
CA THR A 120 12.96 -10.80 12.91
C THR A 120 13.79 -11.03 11.65
N LEU A 121 13.18 -10.91 10.47
CA LEU A 121 13.91 -11.08 9.21
C LEU A 121 14.86 -9.91 8.90
N ALA A 122 14.53 -8.70 9.32
CA ALA A 122 15.41 -7.54 9.21
C ALA A 122 16.69 -7.72 10.03
N VAL A 123 16.56 -8.16 11.29
CA VAL A 123 17.68 -8.49 12.17
C VAL A 123 18.53 -9.59 11.54
N PHE A 124 17.91 -10.67 11.07
CA PHE A 124 18.63 -11.75 10.40
C PHE A 124 19.40 -11.29 9.14
N GLU A 125 18.80 -10.43 8.33
CA GLU A 125 19.42 -9.83 7.13
C GLU A 125 20.65 -8.98 7.47
N ILE A 126 20.60 -8.18 8.54
CA ILE A 126 21.73 -7.34 8.97
C ILE A 126 22.87 -8.18 9.55
N PHE A 127 22.56 -9.17 10.40
CA PHE A 127 23.59 -9.96 11.07
C PHE A 127 24.27 -10.97 10.15
N ASN A 128 23.54 -11.54 9.17
CA ASN A 128 24.07 -12.56 8.26
C ASN A 128 23.63 -12.32 6.81
N PRO A 129 24.09 -11.23 6.17
CA PRO A 129 23.65 -10.88 4.81
C PRO A 129 23.98 -11.96 3.78
N ALA A 130 25.13 -12.63 3.88
CA ALA A 130 25.52 -13.70 2.97
C ALA A 130 24.58 -14.92 3.05
N VAL A 131 24.26 -15.38 4.27
CA VAL A 131 23.35 -16.51 4.48
C VAL A 131 21.92 -16.12 4.07
N PHE A 132 21.50 -14.90 4.39
CA PHE A 132 20.22 -14.36 3.94
C PHE A 132 20.09 -14.39 2.42
N GLY A 133 21.10 -13.91 1.69
CA GLY A 133 21.14 -13.93 0.22
C GLY A 133 21.17 -15.33 -0.40
N GLN A 134 21.77 -16.31 0.28
CA GLN A 134 21.74 -17.71 -0.13
C GLN A 134 20.37 -18.37 0.08
N ILE A 135 19.65 -18.00 1.14
CA ILE A 135 18.31 -18.51 1.43
C ILE A 135 17.26 -17.82 0.54
N LEU A 136 17.43 -16.52 0.29
CA LEU A 136 16.55 -15.67 -0.48
C LEU A 136 17.37 -14.93 -1.54
N ASN A 137 17.50 -15.53 -2.72
CA ASN A 137 18.09 -14.85 -3.87
C ASN A 137 17.06 -13.92 -4.50
N ILE A 138 16.99 -12.70 -3.96
CA ILE A 138 16.03 -11.68 -4.35
C ILE A 138 16.28 -11.25 -5.80
N TRP A 139 17.54 -11.07 -6.18
CA TRP A 139 17.88 -10.67 -7.55
C TRP A 139 17.33 -11.67 -8.58
N GLN A 140 17.65 -12.96 -8.42
CA GLN A 140 17.18 -14.01 -9.30
C GLN A 140 15.65 -14.09 -9.34
N TYR A 141 15.00 -13.95 -8.18
CA TYR A 141 13.54 -13.93 -8.10
C TYR A 141 12.92 -12.79 -8.93
N TYR A 142 13.47 -11.57 -8.84
CA TYR A 142 12.95 -10.43 -9.61
C TYR A 142 13.30 -10.48 -11.11
N VAL A 143 14.43 -11.06 -11.47
CA VAL A 143 14.77 -11.34 -12.88
C VAL A 143 13.82 -12.37 -13.47
N GLN A 144 13.56 -13.49 -12.78
CA GLN A 144 12.62 -14.52 -13.24
C GLN A 144 11.18 -14.01 -13.31
N LYS A 145 10.80 -13.16 -12.37
CA LYS A 145 9.51 -12.47 -12.38
C LYS A 145 9.37 -11.53 -13.59
N GLY A 146 10.47 -11.06 -14.18
CA GLY A 146 10.47 -10.10 -15.30
C GLY A 146 10.41 -8.63 -14.85
N GLY A 147 10.75 -8.34 -13.59
CA GLY A 147 10.77 -6.98 -13.05
C GLY A 147 12.08 -6.21 -13.31
N ILE A 148 13.14 -6.89 -13.75
CA ILE A 148 14.47 -6.34 -14.03
C ILE A 148 14.97 -6.96 -15.34
N SER A 149 15.51 -6.16 -16.28
CA SER A 149 16.06 -6.71 -17.51
C SER A 149 17.35 -7.50 -17.22
N THR A 150 17.54 -8.61 -17.94
CA THR A 150 18.75 -9.45 -17.87
C THR A 150 20.02 -8.72 -18.31
N THR A 151 19.88 -7.55 -18.94
CA THR A 151 20.96 -6.70 -19.45
C THR A 151 21.47 -5.65 -18.46
N ALA A 152 20.95 -5.60 -17.22
CA ALA A 152 21.53 -4.82 -16.13
C ALA A 152 22.82 -5.49 -15.60
N ILE A 153 23.84 -5.54 -16.46
CA ILE A 153 25.08 -6.32 -16.32
C ILE A 153 25.86 -6.01 -15.02
N ASN A 154 25.70 -4.82 -14.45
CA ASN A 154 26.44 -4.37 -13.26
C ASN A 154 25.98 -4.95 -11.91
N TYR A 155 24.88 -5.70 -11.86
CA TYR A 155 24.34 -6.28 -10.61
C TYR A 155 24.31 -7.82 -10.62
N SER A 156 24.93 -8.46 -11.62
CA SER A 156 24.95 -9.92 -11.80
C SER A 156 25.62 -10.72 -10.66
N GLN A 157 26.32 -10.05 -9.75
CA GLN A 157 27.06 -10.66 -8.63
C GLN A 157 26.37 -10.47 -7.26
N THR A 158 25.22 -9.79 -7.19
CA THR A 158 24.52 -9.53 -5.92
C THR A 158 23.25 -10.36 -5.79
N THR A 159 23.00 -10.87 -4.58
CA THR A 159 21.77 -11.61 -4.24
C THR A 159 20.63 -10.68 -3.81
N PHE A 160 20.92 -9.41 -3.57
CA PHE A 160 19.98 -8.42 -3.06
C PHE A 160 19.24 -7.67 -4.18
N PHE A 161 18.12 -7.04 -3.83
CA PHE A 161 17.38 -6.19 -4.75
C PHE A 161 18.27 -5.05 -5.29
N ALA A 162 18.00 -4.57 -6.50
CA ALA A 162 18.78 -3.52 -7.17
C ALA A 162 18.99 -2.24 -6.33
N SER A 163 18.09 -1.96 -5.39
CA SER A 163 18.15 -0.79 -4.49
C SER A 163 18.62 -1.12 -3.06
N GLY A 164 19.00 -2.38 -2.80
CA GLY A 164 19.43 -2.91 -1.50
C GLY A 164 20.90 -2.65 -1.20
N ASP A 165 21.76 -2.70 -2.22
CA ASP A 165 23.18 -2.42 -2.12
C ASP A 165 23.51 -1.11 -2.85
N ARG A 166 23.91 -0.08 -2.11
CA ARG A 166 24.43 1.17 -2.67
C ARG A 166 25.93 1.12 -2.49
N GLY A 167 26.67 0.85 -3.56
CA GLY A 167 28.14 0.74 -3.59
C GLY A 167 28.92 2.03 -3.25
N GLY A 168 28.57 2.72 -2.17
CA GLY A 168 29.23 3.93 -1.68
C GLY A 168 28.99 4.14 -0.18
N VAL A 169 30.09 4.27 0.57
CA VAL A 169 30.09 4.59 2.00
C VAL A 169 29.64 6.05 2.16
N GLY A 170 28.48 6.29 2.81
CA GLY A 170 28.09 7.63 3.27
C GLY A 170 26.69 8.14 2.91
N ARG A 171 25.81 7.35 2.28
CA ARG A 171 24.45 7.81 1.91
C ARG A 171 23.32 7.30 2.82
N THR A 172 23.59 6.35 3.73
CA THR A 172 22.63 5.72 4.64
C THR A 172 22.50 6.45 5.98
N PHE A 173 21.35 6.32 6.65
CA PHE A 173 21.23 6.72 8.07
C PHE A 173 22.17 5.87 8.95
N PHE A 174 22.98 6.52 9.77
CA PHE A 174 23.99 5.89 10.66
C PHE A 174 24.94 4.90 9.95
N PRO A 175 25.75 5.41 9.00
CA PRO A 175 26.60 4.57 8.16
C PRO A 175 27.68 3.82 8.95
N SER A 176 28.06 4.32 10.13
CA SER A 176 29.02 3.67 11.04
C SER A 176 28.50 2.42 11.74
N LEU A 177 27.17 2.26 11.87
CA LEU A 177 26.54 1.15 12.60
C LEU A 177 25.87 0.14 11.66
N LEU A 178 25.24 0.61 10.58
CA LEU A 178 24.43 -0.23 9.68
C LEU A 178 25.10 -0.51 8.32
N GLY A 179 26.23 0.13 8.03
CA GLY A 179 26.89 0.02 6.74
C GLY A 179 26.07 0.61 5.58
N PRO A 180 26.43 0.30 4.31
CA PRO A 180 25.70 0.76 3.13
C PRO A 180 24.44 -0.05 2.81
N HIS A 181 24.15 -1.10 3.58
CA HIS A 181 23.09 -2.06 3.30
C HIS A 181 21.70 -1.54 3.67
N ARG A 182 20.75 -1.62 2.72
CA ARG A 182 19.34 -1.27 2.96
C ARG A 182 18.52 -2.53 3.15
N VAL A 183 17.89 -2.64 4.31
CA VAL A 183 17.14 -3.83 4.71
C VAL A 183 15.84 -3.94 3.93
N SER A 184 15.57 -5.14 3.41
CA SER A 184 14.40 -5.47 2.59
C SER A 184 13.37 -6.31 3.35
N SER A 185 13.82 -7.20 4.23
CA SER A 185 13.03 -8.07 5.09
C SER A 185 11.92 -8.81 4.31
N ILE A 186 10.73 -8.95 4.89
CA ILE A 186 9.60 -9.70 4.32
C ILE A 186 9.08 -9.09 3.02
N PHE A 187 9.39 -7.83 2.76
CA PHE A 187 8.89 -7.17 1.57
C PHE A 187 9.76 -7.42 0.34
N LEU A 188 10.96 -8.00 0.52
CA LEU A 188 12.00 -8.23 -0.51
C LEU A 188 12.51 -6.96 -1.20
N GLU A 189 11.99 -5.79 -0.80
CA GLU A 189 12.32 -4.48 -1.34
C GLU A 189 12.41 -3.48 -0.19
N PRO A 190 13.50 -2.70 -0.07
CA PRO A 190 13.62 -1.69 0.98
C PRO A 190 12.54 -0.61 0.91
N VAL A 191 12.08 -0.27 -0.29
CA VAL A 191 11.01 0.74 -0.51
C VAL A 191 9.68 0.29 0.09
N SER A 192 9.34 -0.99 -0.09
CA SER A 192 8.10 -1.57 0.42
C SER A 192 8.09 -1.64 1.96
N LEU A 193 9.24 -1.91 2.61
CA LEU A 193 9.38 -1.84 4.06
C LEU A 193 9.21 -0.40 4.59
N GLY A 194 9.75 0.61 3.89
CA GLY A 194 9.57 2.02 4.25
C GLY A 194 8.10 2.47 4.12
N ASN A 195 7.42 2.00 3.08
CA ASN A 195 5.99 2.21 2.89
C ASN A 195 5.15 1.59 4.02
N TYR A 196 5.48 0.36 4.41
CA TYR A 196 4.86 -0.32 5.55
C TYR A 196 4.95 0.52 6.84
N ALA A 197 6.16 0.96 7.19
CA ALA A 197 6.37 1.78 8.38
C ALA A 197 5.57 3.09 8.35
N THR A 198 5.49 3.72 7.17
CA THR A 198 4.79 5.00 6.96
C THR A 198 3.30 4.91 7.25
N PHE A 199 2.60 3.93 6.67
CA PHE A 199 1.15 3.85 6.90
C PHE A 199 0.81 3.29 8.28
N VAL A 200 1.66 2.44 8.88
CA VAL A 200 1.50 2.01 10.28
C VAL A 200 1.67 3.20 11.22
N PHE A 201 2.64 4.09 10.94
CA PHE A 201 2.80 5.35 11.66
C PHE A 201 1.54 6.24 11.54
N GLY A 202 0.99 6.38 10.33
CA GLY A 202 -0.28 7.09 10.10
C GLY A 202 -1.46 6.50 10.87
N TRP A 203 -1.57 5.17 10.93
CA TRP A 203 -2.57 4.49 11.74
C TRP A 203 -2.38 4.75 13.24
N CYS A 204 -1.12 4.75 13.71
CA CYS A 204 -0.80 5.10 15.09
C CYS A 204 -1.24 6.54 15.40
N LEU A 205 -0.94 7.50 14.52
CA LEU A 205 -1.39 8.90 14.68
C LEU A 205 -2.92 9.05 14.72
N ALA A 206 -3.64 8.27 13.90
CA ALA A 206 -5.10 8.30 13.84
C ALA A 206 -5.76 7.70 15.09
N THR A 207 -5.17 6.62 15.63
CA THR A 207 -5.77 5.85 16.73
C THR A 207 -5.25 6.24 18.11
N CYS A 208 -4.09 6.89 18.20
CA CYS A 208 -3.54 7.36 19.47
C CYS A 208 -4.47 8.39 20.13
N ARG A 209 -4.84 8.10 21.38
CA ARG A 209 -5.54 9.01 22.27
C ARG A 209 -4.63 9.35 23.44
N ASN A 210 -4.74 10.58 23.94
CA ASN A 210 -3.99 11.03 25.11
C ASN A 210 -4.62 10.47 26.40
N ARG A 211 -4.66 9.13 26.52
CA ARG A 211 -5.13 8.40 27.70
C ARG A 211 -4.07 7.36 28.11
N PRO A 212 -3.82 7.14 29.41
CA PRO A 212 -2.89 6.12 29.87
C PRO A 212 -3.30 4.74 29.34
N GLY A 213 -2.34 3.95 28.84
CA GLY A 213 -2.57 2.63 28.22
C GLY A 213 -2.98 2.64 26.73
N GLN A 214 -3.28 3.80 26.14
CA GLN A 214 -3.60 3.93 24.69
C GLN A 214 -2.50 4.61 23.87
N ARG A 215 -1.38 4.97 24.52
CA ARG A 215 -0.21 5.55 23.86
C ARG A 215 0.56 4.42 23.17
N GLN A 216 0.51 4.37 21.85
CA GLN A 216 1.17 3.33 21.05
C GLN A 216 2.67 3.62 20.85
N ILE A 217 3.36 4.02 21.93
CA ILE A 217 4.74 4.52 21.90
C ILE A 217 5.68 3.46 21.30
N LEU A 218 5.52 2.21 21.71
CA LEU A 218 6.33 1.11 21.19
C LEU A 218 6.18 0.97 19.67
N LEU A 219 4.97 1.06 19.12
CA LEU A 219 4.77 0.98 17.67
C LEU A 219 5.40 2.17 16.94
N PHE A 220 5.38 3.39 17.51
CA PHE A 220 6.10 4.53 16.94
C PHE A 220 7.60 4.29 16.87
N ILE A 221 8.19 3.77 17.95
CA ILE A 221 9.62 3.42 18.00
C ILE A 221 9.93 2.36 16.94
N LEU A 222 9.13 1.30 16.85
CA LEU A 222 9.33 0.23 15.86
C LEU A 222 9.19 0.73 14.42
N CYS A 223 8.23 1.62 14.12
CA CYS A 223 8.13 2.27 12.82
C CYS A 223 9.38 3.09 12.51
N PHE A 224 9.89 3.85 13.49
CA PHE A 224 11.11 4.65 13.31
C PHE A 224 12.33 3.76 13.03
N VAL A 225 12.47 2.64 13.76
CA VAL A 225 13.50 1.64 13.48
C VAL A 225 13.38 1.13 12.04
N CYS A 226 12.19 0.74 11.57
CA CYS A 226 12.00 0.30 10.18
C CYS A 226 12.36 1.39 9.14
N ILE A 227 12.06 2.67 9.42
CA ILE A 227 12.43 3.79 8.54
C ILE A 227 13.95 3.96 8.46
N VAL A 228 14.64 3.85 9.60
CA VAL A 228 16.10 3.92 9.66
C VAL A 228 16.73 2.73 8.92
N LEU A 229 16.27 1.51 9.17
CA LEU A 229 16.78 0.28 8.52
C LEU A 229 16.61 0.29 7.00
N THR A 230 15.59 0.98 6.48
CA THR A 230 15.34 1.09 5.04
C THR A 230 16.03 2.26 4.37
N ASP A 231 16.68 3.13 5.14
CA ASP A 231 17.21 4.41 4.67
C ASP A 231 16.18 5.23 3.87
N SER A 232 14.92 5.23 4.34
CA SER A 232 13.83 5.82 3.56
C SER A 232 13.57 7.28 3.93
N ARG A 233 14.26 8.19 3.23
CA ARG A 233 14.02 9.66 3.29
C ARG A 233 12.59 10.03 2.91
N PHE A 234 12.01 9.26 1.99
CA PHE A 234 10.60 9.38 1.62
C PHE A 234 9.68 9.12 2.82
N ALA A 235 9.90 7.99 3.52
CA ALA A 235 9.06 7.60 4.65
C ALA A 235 9.13 8.62 5.80
N SER A 236 10.32 9.15 6.09
CA SER A 236 10.49 10.17 7.12
C SER A 236 9.77 11.48 6.77
N ALA A 237 9.90 11.98 5.53
CA ALA A 237 9.20 13.17 5.06
C ALA A 237 7.67 13.00 5.10
N CYS A 238 7.18 11.83 4.68
CA CYS A 238 5.76 11.50 4.71
C CYS A 238 5.22 11.45 6.15
N CYS A 239 5.95 10.83 7.09
CA CYS A 239 5.58 10.76 8.50
C CYS A 239 5.56 12.15 9.15
N ALA A 240 6.55 13.01 8.84
CA ALA A 240 6.57 14.39 9.29
C ALA A 240 5.34 15.17 8.78
N LEU A 241 4.99 15.03 7.50
CA LEU A 241 3.81 15.68 6.92
C LEU A 241 2.50 15.20 7.57
N MET A 242 2.37 13.90 7.84
CA MET A 242 1.21 13.36 8.58
C MET A 242 1.13 13.92 10.01
N ALA A 243 2.26 14.07 10.69
CA ALA A 243 2.32 14.65 12.03
C ALA A 243 1.90 16.14 12.02
N LEU A 244 2.35 16.92 11.03
CA LEU A 244 1.93 18.32 10.85
C LEU A 244 0.42 18.42 10.58
N ILE A 245 -0.12 17.56 9.72
CA ILE A 245 -1.56 17.53 9.42
C ILE A 245 -2.39 17.11 10.63
N ARG A 246 -1.85 16.28 11.53
CA ARG A 246 -2.54 15.88 12.77
C ARG A 246 -2.83 17.07 13.69
N ILE A 247 -1.92 18.05 13.69
CA ILE A 247 -1.98 19.27 14.50
C ILE A 247 -2.84 20.33 13.82
N SER A 248 -2.90 20.34 12.48
CA SER A 248 -3.66 21.31 11.71
C SER A 248 -5.19 21.09 11.78
N PRO A 249 -6.01 22.13 11.54
CA PRO A 249 -7.47 22.01 11.47
C PRO A 249 -7.93 21.15 10.27
N LEU A 250 -7.05 20.91 9.30
CA LEU A 250 -7.32 20.17 8.07
C LEU A 250 -7.42 18.65 8.26
N ARG A 251 -7.11 18.15 9.47
CA ARG A 251 -7.01 16.72 9.80
C ARG A 251 -8.21 15.84 9.42
N SER A 252 -9.41 16.41 9.30
CA SER A 252 -10.65 15.67 9.00
C SER A 252 -11.39 16.20 7.77
N SER A 253 -10.76 17.07 6.98
CA SER A 253 -11.40 17.70 5.82
C SER A 253 -11.34 16.77 4.60
N SER A 254 -12.50 16.47 4.00
CA SER A 254 -12.58 15.76 2.72
C SER A 254 -11.93 16.55 1.58
N PHE A 255 -11.93 17.88 1.65
CA PHE A 255 -11.24 18.72 0.67
C PHE A 255 -9.74 18.52 0.72
N THR A 256 -9.14 18.33 1.90
CA THR A 256 -7.70 18.02 2.00
C THR A 256 -7.37 16.70 1.32
N VAL A 257 -8.23 15.69 1.44
CA VAL A 257 -8.07 14.40 0.77
C VAL A 257 -8.15 14.54 -0.76
N LEU A 258 -9.06 15.38 -1.25
CA LEU A 258 -9.22 15.65 -2.69
C LEU A 258 -8.07 16.49 -3.26
N LEU A 259 -7.73 17.59 -2.60
CA LEU A 259 -6.80 18.58 -3.11
C LEU A 259 -5.35 18.12 -3.03
N MET A 260 -4.97 17.32 -2.03
CA MET A 260 -3.57 16.89 -1.86
C MET A 260 -3.01 16.19 -3.11
N PRO A 261 -3.66 15.14 -3.67
CA PRO A 261 -3.16 14.52 -4.87
C PRO A 261 -3.19 15.43 -6.10
N VAL A 262 -4.20 16.31 -6.22
CA VAL A 262 -4.33 17.26 -7.34
C VAL A 262 -3.20 18.30 -7.31
N ILE A 263 -2.96 18.90 -6.14
CA ILE A 263 -1.88 19.87 -5.93
C ILE A 263 -0.53 19.21 -6.23
N ALA A 264 -0.30 17.98 -5.76
CA ALA A 264 0.94 17.26 -6.05
C ALA A 264 1.13 17.02 -7.56
N THR A 265 0.11 16.58 -8.29
CA THR A 265 0.18 16.44 -9.76
C THR A 265 0.50 17.77 -10.44
N VAL A 266 -0.18 18.86 -10.05
CA VAL A 266 0.04 20.20 -10.62
C VAL A 266 1.46 20.70 -10.33
N LEU A 267 1.94 20.55 -9.09
CA LEU A 267 3.30 20.94 -8.71
C LEU A 267 4.36 20.14 -9.47
N LEU A 268 4.13 18.83 -9.67
CA LEU A 268 5.01 18.00 -10.49
C LEU A 268 5.03 18.46 -11.95
N THR A 269 3.87 18.72 -12.56
CA THR A 269 3.81 19.21 -13.94
C THR A 269 4.50 20.56 -14.11
N VAL A 270 4.34 21.48 -13.15
CA VAL A 270 5.01 22.78 -13.17
C VAL A 270 6.52 22.63 -12.96
N ALA A 271 6.95 21.77 -12.03
CA ALA A 271 8.37 21.50 -11.83
C ALA A 271 9.01 20.86 -13.08
N GLY A 272 8.26 20.00 -13.77
CA GLY A 272 8.64 19.36 -15.02
C GLY A 272 8.79 20.35 -16.18
N SER A 273 7.84 21.27 -16.35
CA SER A 273 7.88 22.28 -17.42
C SER A 273 9.03 23.27 -17.24
N LEU A 274 9.37 23.63 -15.99
CA LEU A 274 10.51 24.51 -15.70
C LEU A 274 11.88 23.87 -16.00
N HIS A 275 11.95 22.55 -16.12
CA HIS A 275 13.20 21.81 -16.39
C HIS A 275 13.11 21.00 -17.69
N GLU A 276 12.21 21.37 -18.60
CA GLU A 276 12.07 20.70 -19.88
C GLU A 276 13.26 21.04 -20.79
N ILE A 277 13.81 20.01 -21.44
CA ILE A 277 14.76 20.19 -22.54
C ILE A 277 14.02 19.77 -23.81
N PRO A 278 13.71 20.71 -24.73
CA PRO A 278 12.95 20.40 -25.94
C PRO A 278 13.59 19.27 -26.75
N GLY A 279 12.78 18.29 -27.18
CA GLY A 279 13.20 17.21 -28.09
C GLY A 279 13.88 16.01 -27.43
N TRP A 280 14.03 15.96 -26.11
CA TRP A 280 14.63 14.81 -25.40
C TRP A 280 13.56 13.98 -24.70
N LEU A 281 13.63 12.66 -24.86
CA LEU A 281 12.82 11.72 -24.09
C LEU A 281 13.16 11.84 -22.59
N PRO A 282 12.17 11.95 -21.69
CA PRO A 282 12.41 11.98 -20.26
C PRO A 282 13.17 10.72 -19.84
N ALA A 283 14.27 10.89 -19.10
CA ALA A 283 15.07 9.80 -18.57
C ALA A 283 15.55 10.14 -17.15
N ILE A 284 15.75 9.12 -16.32
CA ILE A 284 16.27 9.29 -14.96
C ILE A 284 17.75 9.70 -15.06
N LYS A 285 18.03 11.00 -14.89
CA LYS A 285 19.41 11.54 -14.92
C LYS A 285 20.20 11.23 -13.65
N SER A 286 19.52 11.08 -12.51
CA SER A 286 20.11 10.70 -11.23
C SER A 286 19.12 9.84 -10.43
N ASP A 287 19.58 8.74 -9.82
CA ASP A 287 18.74 7.87 -8.98
C ASP A 287 18.61 8.39 -7.54
N ASP A 288 18.49 9.71 -7.41
CA ASP A 288 18.22 10.41 -6.16
C ASP A 288 16.74 10.83 -6.10
N PHE A 289 16.25 11.13 -4.90
CA PHE A 289 14.86 11.56 -4.67
C PHE A 289 14.44 12.74 -5.59
N SER A 290 15.31 13.73 -5.73
CA SER A 290 15.06 14.89 -6.61
C SER A 290 15.02 14.50 -8.09
N GLY A 291 15.89 13.58 -8.53
CA GLY A 291 15.91 13.09 -9.91
C GLY A 291 14.64 12.34 -10.28
N ARG A 292 14.13 11.48 -9.38
CA ARG A 292 12.85 10.77 -9.57
C ARG A 292 11.63 11.71 -9.57
N LEU A 293 11.67 12.76 -8.75
CA LEU A 293 10.61 13.77 -8.71
C LEU A 293 10.57 14.57 -10.02
N LEU A 294 11.74 15.01 -10.51
CA LEU A 294 11.86 15.72 -11.78
C LEU A 294 11.46 14.84 -12.98
N PHE A 295 11.88 13.57 -12.99
CA PHE A 295 11.47 12.61 -14.01
C PHE A 295 9.94 12.45 -14.08
N SER A 296 9.28 12.32 -12.92
CA SER A 296 7.81 12.26 -12.84
C SER A 296 7.15 13.51 -13.43
N GLY A 297 7.70 14.70 -13.12
CA GLY A 297 7.20 15.96 -13.65
C GLY A 297 7.38 16.10 -15.15
N GLN A 298 8.58 15.81 -15.65
CA GLN A 298 8.90 15.87 -17.09
C GLN A 298 8.04 14.90 -17.90
N LEU A 299 7.78 13.70 -17.38
CA LEU A 299 6.93 12.72 -18.04
C LEU A 299 5.48 13.19 -18.18
N LEU A 300 4.92 13.79 -17.12
CA LEU A 300 3.56 14.33 -17.17
C LEU A 300 3.44 15.53 -18.13
N ASN A 301 4.47 16.36 -18.21
CA ASN A 301 4.52 17.51 -19.13
C ASN A 301 4.70 17.07 -20.59
N TYR A 302 5.43 15.98 -20.83
CA TYR A 302 5.64 15.42 -22.18
C TYR A 302 4.35 14.86 -22.81
N TRP A 303 3.32 14.60 -22.02
CA TRP A 303 2.13 13.93 -22.51
C TRP A 303 1.14 14.81 -23.26
N ASN A 304 0.64 14.29 -24.37
CA ASN A 304 -0.46 14.87 -25.12
C ASN A 304 -1.82 14.52 -24.49
N LEU A 305 -2.87 15.23 -24.89
CA LEU A 305 -4.24 15.03 -24.38
C LEU A 305 -4.72 13.58 -24.49
N SER A 306 -4.34 12.87 -25.57
CA SER A 306 -4.69 11.45 -25.76
C SER A 306 -4.09 10.54 -24.68
N GLN A 307 -2.88 10.83 -24.21
CA GLN A 307 -2.21 10.08 -23.14
C GLN A 307 -2.81 10.40 -21.78
N TRP A 308 -3.16 11.66 -21.53
CA TRP A 308 -3.90 12.07 -20.32
C TRP A 308 -5.28 11.42 -20.21
N MET A 309 -5.91 11.09 -21.34
CA MET A 309 -7.19 10.40 -21.42
C MET A 309 -7.06 8.87 -21.51
N ALA A 310 -5.84 8.32 -21.43
CA ALA A 310 -5.52 6.89 -21.58
C ALA A 310 -5.88 6.27 -22.94
N PHE A 311 -6.10 7.08 -23.99
CA PHE A 311 -6.37 6.62 -25.35
C PHE A 311 -5.11 6.25 -26.14
N ALA A 312 -3.94 6.69 -25.68
CA ALA A 312 -2.65 6.32 -26.25
C ALA A 312 -1.70 5.80 -25.16
N PRO A 313 -0.83 4.83 -25.48
CA PRO A 313 0.16 4.35 -24.54
C PRO A 313 1.19 5.44 -24.20
N SER A 314 1.79 5.31 -23.02
CA SER A 314 2.92 6.16 -22.64
C SER A 314 4.17 5.68 -23.38
N PRO A 315 4.97 6.59 -23.98
CA PRO A 315 6.16 6.24 -24.71
C PRO A 315 7.34 5.88 -23.80
N VAL A 316 7.20 6.15 -22.50
CA VAL A 316 8.21 5.89 -21.47
C VAL A 316 7.60 5.03 -20.38
N TYR A 317 8.41 4.15 -19.80
CA TYR A 317 8.02 3.28 -18.70
C TYR A 317 7.47 4.08 -17.50
N THR A 318 6.24 3.77 -17.07
CA THR A 318 5.49 4.57 -16.10
C THR A 318 5.51 4.03 -14.67
N ALA A 319 5.99 2.80 -14.41
CA ALA A 319 5.84 2.20 -13.09
C ALA A 319 6.67 2.90 -11.98
N ASP A 320 7.74 3.58 -12.38
CA ASP A 320 8.59 4.41 -11.52
C ASP A 320 8.03 5.82 -11.28
N THR A 321 6.84 6.11 -11.82
CA THR A 321 6.14 7.39 -11.68
C THR A 321 4.68 7.11 -11.35
N GLY A 322 4.32 7.10 -10.07
CA GLY A 322 2.99 6.62 -9.63
C GLY A 322 1.80 7.40 -10.22
N TYR A 323 1.91 8.73 -10.34
CA TYR A 323 0.87 9.55 -10.96
C TYR A 323 0.67 9.25 -12.44
N ALA A 324 1.77 9.20 -13.20
CA ALA A 324 1.73 8.81 -14.59
C ALA A 324 1.18 7.38 -14.72
N TYR A 325 1.62 6.43 -13.91
CA TYR A 325 1.07 5.07 -13.93
C TYR A 325 -0.47 5.03 -13.78
N ILE A 326 -1.05 5.79 -12.85
CA ILE A 326 -2.51 5.87 -12.67
C ILE A 326 -3.17 6.50 -13.91
N LEU A 327 -2.67 7.66 -14.34
CA LEU A 327 -3.28 8.43 -15.43
C LEU A 327 -3.18 7.72 -16.78
N SER A 328 -2.07 7.04 -17.06
CA SER A 328 -1.88 6.27 -18.29
C SER A 328 -2.81 5.05 -18.38
N ASN A 329 -3.22 4.47 -17.25
CA ASN A 329 -4.04 3.25 -17.24
C ASN A 329 -5.53 3.51 -16.99
N LEU A 330 -5.89 4.55 -16.21
CA LEU A 330 -7.28 4.90 -15.92
C LEU A 330 -7.77 6.16 -16.63
N GLY A 331 -6.86 7.00 -17.14
CA GLY A 331 -7.20 8.31 -17.63
C GLY A 331 -7.52 9.31 -16.51
N LEU A 332 -7.39 10.60 -16.82
CA LEU A 332 -7.72 11.69 -15.91
C LEU A 332 -9.19 11.66 -15.43
N PRO A 333 -10.21 11.44 -16.28
CA PRO A 333 -11.61 11.50 -15.82
C PRO A 333 -11.93 10.42 -14.81
N PHE A 334 -11.56 9.16 -15.08
CA PHE A 334 -11.90 8.04 -14.21
C PHE A 334 -11.09 8.06 -12.90
N SER A 335 -9.82 8.47 -12.97
CA SER A 335 -9.00 8.67 -11.77
C SER A 335 -9.56 9.78 -10.86
N LEU A 336 -10.05 10.89 -11.43
CA LEU A 336 -10.75 11.94 -10.67
C LEU A 336 -12.05 11.44 -10.04
N VAL A 337 -12.86 10.65 -10.75
CA VAL A 337 -14.07 10.04 -10.19
C VAL A 337 -13.71 9.15 -8.99
N CYS A 338 -12.69 8.30 -9.12
CA CYS A 338 -12.22 7.45 -8.02
C CYS A 338 -11.74 8.29 -6.83
N LEU A 339 -10.99 9.36 -7.08
CA LEU A 339 -10.49 10.26 -6.05
C LEU A 339 -11.62 10.99 -5.32
N VAL A 340 -12.59 11.53 -6.06
CA VAL A 340 -13.78 12.21 -5.50
C VAL A 340 -14.59 11.22 -4.65
N MET A 341 -14.82 10.01 -5.16
CA MET A 341 -15.53 8.97 -4.40
C MET A 341 -14.81 8.62 -3.09
N PHE A 342 -13.48 8.51 -3.12
CA PHE A 342 -12.70 8.26 -1.91
C PHE A 342 -12.75 9.46 -0.95
N ALA A 343 -12.53 10.68 -1.45
CA ALA A 343 -12.50 11.91 -0.66
C ALA A 343 -13.83 12.15 0.08
N PHE A 344 -14.96 11.99 -0.62
CA PHE A 344 -16.30 12.22 -0.05
C PHE A 344 -16.95 10.96 0.54
N SER A 345 -16.21 9.85 0.67
CA SER A 345 -16.69 8.69 1.42
C SER A 345 -17.04 9.04 2.86
N LYS A 346 -18.17 8.50 3.34
CA LYS A 346 -18.69 8.77 4.69
C LYS A 346 -17.71 8.24 5.74
N ASN A 347 -17.34 9.10 6.68
CA ASN A 347 -16.55 8.73 7.86
C ASN A 347 -17.49 8.49 9.04
N ASN A 348 -17.40 7.34 9.69
CA ASN A 348 -18.23 7.04 10.87
C ASN A 348 -17.74 7.74 12.14
N ASN A 349 -16.47 8.14 12.17
CA ASN A 349 -15.85 8.76 13.33
C ASN A 349 -14.65 9.64 12.92
N GLN A 350 -14.16 10.44 13.87
CA GLN A 350 -13.01 11.32 13.64
C GLN A 350 -11.69 10.57 13.42
N THR A 351 -11.53 9.38 14.03
CA THR A 351 -10.34 8.53 13.83
C THR A 351 -10.22 8.04 12.39
N ALA A 352 -11.32 7.66 11.77
CA ALA A 352 -11.39 7.21 10.39
C ALA A 352 -11.21 8.38 9.43
N ALA A 353 -11.74 9.56 9.77
CA ALA A 353 -11.46 10.78 9.00
C ALA A 353 -9.96 11.10 9.02
N MET A 354 -9.31 11.03 10.19
CA MET A 354 -7.85 11.19 10.30
C MET A 354 -7.09 10.13 9.51
N MET A 355 -7.48 8.86 9.62
CA MET A 355 -6.86 7.77 8.86
C MET A 355 -7.01 8.00 7.35
N LYS A 356 -8.17 8.45 6.88
CA LYS A 356 -8.40 8.80 5.47
C LYS A 356 -7.46 9.92 5.02
N THR A 357 -7.27 10.96 5.83
CA THR A 357 -6.31 12.03 5.55
C THR A 357 -4.87 11.52 5.52
N CYS A 358 -4.47 10.66 6.46
CA CYS A 358 -3.15 10.00 6.43
C CYS A 358 -2.94 9.17 5.16
N ILE A 359 -3.95 8.41 4.72
CA ILE A 359 -3.91 7.65 3.47
C ILE A 359 -3.74 8.60 2.28
N ALA A 360 -4.47 9.72 2.26
CA ALA A 360 -4.36 10.71 1.19
C ALA A 360 -2.95 11.30 1.09
N VAL A 361 -2.33 11.61 2.23
CA VAL A 361 -0.94 12.10 2.31
C VAL A 361 0.04 11.03 1.83
N TYR A 362 -0.16 9.79 2.28
CA TYR A 362 0.66 8.66 1.86
C TYR A 362 0.59 8.44 0.34
N PHE A 363 -0.61 8.42 -0.22
CA PHE A 363 -0.81 8.30 -1.67
C PHE A 363 -0.23 9.51 -2.42
N ALA A 364 -0.52 10.73 -1.97
CA ALA A 364 -0.06 11.93 -2.67
C ALA A 364 1.46 12.02 -2.74
N THR A 365 2.14 11.66 -1.65
CA THR A 365 3.61 11.71 -1.60
C THR A 365 4.25 10.50 -2.29
N SER A 366 3.71 9.29 -2.11
CA SER A 366 4.34 8.08 -2.67
C SER A 366 4.13 7.99 -4.18
N LEU A 367 3.01 8.49 -4.73
CA LEU A 367 2.77 8.50 -6.17
C LEU A 367 3.71 9.43 -6.94
N CYS A 368 4.41 10.35 -6.26
CA CYS A 368 5.47 11.16 -6.87
C CYS A 368 6.71 10.34 -7.26
N ILE A 369 6.89 9.12 -6.73
CA ILE A 369 8.16 8.36 -6.82
C ILE A 369 7.95 6.94 -7.33
N GLY A 370 6.74 6.39 -7.23
CA GLY A 370 6.44 5.07 -7.81
C GLY A 370 5.09 4.48 -7.43
N ALA A 371 4.75 3.38 -8.09
CA ALA A 371 3.48 2.66 -7.92
C ALA A 371 3.51 1.55 -6.85
N SER A 372 4.54 1.49 -5.98
CA SER A 372 4.72 0.43 -4.98
C SER A 372 3.63 0.37 -3.89
N ILE A 373 2.82 1.43 -3.80
CA ILE A 373 1.64 1.54 -2.92
C ILE A 373 0.57 0.49 -3.23
N PHE A 374 0.47 0.10 -4.50
CA PHE A 374 -0.56 -0.82 -4.98
C PHE A 374 -0.21 -2.29 -4.75
N SER A 375 1.01 -2.59 -4.30
CA SER A 375 1.41 -3.97 -4.01
C SER A 375 0.52 -4.57 -2.93
N ILE A 376 0.00 -5.77 -3.18
CA ILE A 376 -0.85 -6.51 -2.24
C ILE A 376 -0.17 -6.69 -0.86
N LYS A 377 1.17 -6.75 -0.82
CA LYS A 377 1.97 -6.94 0.40
C LYS A 377 1.72 -5.84 1.44
N THR A 378 1.51 -4.61 0.98
CA THR A 378 1.34 -3.41 1.80
C THR A 378 -0.12 -2.92 1.78
N ALA A 379 -0.75 -2.93 0.60
CA ALA A 379 -2.12 -2.47 0.40
C ALA A 379 -3.13 -3.28 1.23
N ALA A 380 -2.97 -4.60 1.34
CA ALA A 380 -3.90 -5.44 2.10
C ALA A 380 -4.01 -5.00 3.57
N LEU A 381 -2.87 -4.77 4.24
CA LEU A 381 -2.88 -4.28 5.63
C LEU A 381 -3.41 -2.85 5.71
N LEU A 382 -2.96 -1.95 4.83
CA LEU A 382 -3.40 -0.55 4.82
C LEU A 382 -4.93 -0.42 4.78
N TRP A 383 -5.57 -1.11 3.85
CA TRP A 383 -7.01 -1.04 3.67
C TRP A 383 -7.77 -1.76 4.78
N MET A 384 -7.25 -2.87 5.30
CA MET A 384 -7.79 -3.51 6.52
C MET A 384 -7.76 -2.56 7.72
N LEU A 385 -6.66 -1.82 7.91
CA LEU A 385 -6.54 -0.84 8.98
C LEU A 385 -7.56 0.29 8.82
N TYR A 386 -7.71 0.83 7.61
CA TYR A 386 -8.71 1.85 7.33
C TYR A 386 -10.13 1.36 7.64
N GLY A 387 -10.51 0.18 7.14
CA GLY A 387 -11.81 -0.43 7.42
C GLY A 387 -12.05 -0.67 8.91
N ALA A 388 -11.05 -1.14 9.64
CA ALA A 388 -11.15 -1.35 11.07
C ALA A 388 -11.39 -0.03 11.83
N THR A 389 -10.76 1.08 11.42
CA THR A 389 -11.00 2.38 12.06
C THR A 389 -12.45 2.85 11.94
N GLN A 390 -13.17 2.49 10.88
CA GLN A 390 -14.59 2.84 10.69
C GLN A 390 -15.52 2.18 11.72
N THR A 391 -15.04 1.15 12.43
CA THR A 391 -15.81 0.43 13.46
C THR A 391 -15.72 1.09 14.84
N ILE A 392 -14.78 2.00 15.06
CA ILE A 392 -14.54 2.63 16.37
C ILE A 392 -15.75 3.51 16.74
N GLY A 393 -16.47 3.15 17.80
CA GLY A 393 -17.61 3.94 18.30
C GLY A 393 -18.92 3.77 17.50
N SER A 394 -18.99 2.88 16.51
CA SER A 394 -20.28 2.48 15.93
C SER A 394 -20.99 1.49 16.87
N PRO A 395 -22.24 1.76 17.30
CA PRO A 395 -23.02 0.84 18.15
C PRO A 395 -23.39 -0.52 17.49
N GLY A 396 -22.94 -0.79 16.26
CA GLY A 396 -23.57 -1.76 15.37
C GLY A 396 -23.11 -3.22 15.45
N ALA A 397 -21.87 -3.51 15.87
CA ALA A 397 -21.32 -4.88 15.75
C ALA A 397 -21.38 -5.70 17.04
N GLY A 398 -21.16 -5.07 18.21
CA GLY A 398 -21.30 -5.71 19.52
C GLY A 398 -22.69 -5.57 20.14
N GLY A 399 -23.39 -4.47 19.84
CA GLY A 399 -24.69 -4.13 20.44
C GLY A 399 -25.83 -5.04 19.99
N LYS A 400 -25.84 -5.49 18.74
CA LYS A 400 -26.89 -6.40 18.23
C LYS A 400 -26.79 -7.81 18.82
N ALA A 401 -25.59 -8.29 19.12
CA ALA A 401 -25.40 -9.59 19.78
C ALA A 401 -25.76 -9.54 21.27
N ALA A 402 -25.44 -8.42 21.96
CA ALA A 402 -25.81 -8.19 23.35
C ALA A 402 -27.31 -7.93 23.52
N ALA A 403 -27.94 -7.16 22.63
CA ALA A 403 -29.38 -6.91 22.63
C ALA A 403 -30.20 -8.16 22.29
N ARG A 404 -29.67 -9.04 21.43
CA ARG A 404 -30.32 -10.33 21.13
C ARG A 404 -30.27 -11.29 22.32
N LYS A 405 -29.14 -11.34 23.05
CA LYS A 405 -29.05 -12.09 24.32
C LYS A 405 -29.95 -11.51 25.42
N ALA A 406 -30.01 -10.18 25.54
CA ALA A 406 -30.89 -9.52 26.50
C ALA A 406 -32.39 -9.68 26.17
N GLY A 407 -32.73 -9.86 24.89
CA GLY A 407 -34.06 -10.23 24.43
C GLY A 407 -34.41 -11.69 24.75
N GLU A 408 -33.49 -12.62 24.49
CA GLU A 408 -33.64 -14.05 24.78
C GLU A 408 -33.75 -14.34 26.30
N ASP A 409 -32.95 -13.67 27.14
CA ASP A 409 -32.99 -13.82 28.61
C ASP A 409 -34.29 -13.26 29.21
N ARG A 410 -34.86 -12.18 28.63
CA ARG A 410 -36.16 -11.64 29.06
C ARG A 410 -37.34 -12.53 28.66
N THR A 411 -37.28 -13.19 27.51
CA THR A 411 -38.31 -14.17 27.11
C THR A 411 -38.28 -15.44 27.96
N LEU A 412 -37.13 -15.83 28.52
CA LEU A 412 -37.03 -16.99 29.41
C LEU A 412 -37.47 -16.67 30.85
N GLN A 413 -37.31 -15.42 31.31
CA GLN A 413 -37.78 -15.01 32.65
C GLN A 413 -39.27 -14.60 32.70
N GLY A 414 -39.90 -14.28 31.57
CA GLY A 414 -41.32 -13.92 31.50
C GLY A 414 -42.31 -15.11 31.53
N GLY A 415 -41.82 -16.35 31.46
CA GLY A 415 -42.66 -17.56 31.34
C GLY A 415 -43.05 -18.25 32.65
N PHE A 416 -42.66 -17.71 33.82
CA PHE A 416 -42.84 -18.40 35.12
C PHE A 416 -43.63 -17.59 36.18
N SER A 417 -44.42 -16.61 35.76
CA SER A 417 -45.26 -15.81 36.67
C SER A 417 -46.73 -15.80 36.23
N SER A 418 -47.33 -16.98 36.13
CA SER A 418 -48.79 -17.14 36.20
C SER A 418 -49.15 -18.57 36.58
N ARG A 419 -49.22 -18.82 37.89
CA ARG A 419 -50.13 -19.80 38.51
C ARG A 419 -50.38 -19.42 39.95
#